data_AF-A0A4V2U5N3-F1
#
_entry.id   AF-A0A4V2U5N3-F1
#
_cell.length_a   1.000
_cell.length_b   1.000
_cell.length_c   1.000
_cell.angle_alpha   90.00
_cell.angle_beta   90.00
_cell.angle_gamma   90.00
#
_symmetry.space_group_name_H-M   'P 1'
#
loop_
_entity.id
_entity.type
_entity.pdbx_description
1 polymer ?
#
loop_
_entity_poly.entity_id
_entity_poly.type
_entity_poly.pdbx_seq_one_letter_code
_entity_poly.pdbx_strand_id
1 'polypeptide(L)' 'MAERHTNWRNLALVVSLGILIAVELFGVALASGWALAGLFELGPIVGYVLMGLFAVIAAYALLNLMRRVMRIERLTDWN' A
#
# COMPACT_ATOMS: atom_id res chain seq x y z
N MET A 1 -36.01 -5.51 13.65
CA MET A 1 -34.58 -5.29 13.97
C MET A 1 -33.85 -5.31 12.64
N ALA A 2 -33.21 -4.21 12.23
CA ALA A 2 -32.52 -4.17 10.94
C ALA A 2 -31.24 -5.01 11.05
N GLU A 3 -31.19 -6.14 10.34
CA GLU A 3 -29.98 -6.96 10.24
C GLU A 3 -28.93 -6.17 9.46
N ARG A 4 -27.90 -5.69 10.17
CA ARG A 4 -26.74 -5.05 9.55
C ARG A 4 -25.92 -6.13 8.85
N HIS A 5 -26.23 -6.44 7.59
CA HIS A 5 -25.42 -7.34 6.77
C HIS A 5 -24.13 -6.62 6.37
N THR A 6 -23.08 -6.74 7.18
CA THR A 6 -21.73 -6.37 6.75
C THR A 6 -21.40 -7.19 5.52
N ASN A 7 -21.10 -6.52 4.40
CA ASN A 7 -20.76 -7.20 3.15
C ASN A 7 -19.32 -7.75 3.25
N TRP A 8 -19.18 -8.91 3.90
CA TRP A 8 -17.90 -9.62 4.10
C TRP A 8 -17.15 -9.91 2.80
N ARG A 9 -17.87 -10.04 1.68
CA ARG A 9 -17.26 -10.23 0.36
C ARG A 9 -16.52 -8.98 -0.11
N ASN A 10 -17.12 -7.80 0.03
CA ASN A 10 -16.44 -6.54 -0.29
C ASN A 10 -15.22 -6.31 0.61
N LEU A 11 -15.33 -6.61 1.91
CA LEU A 11 -14.18 -6.53 2.80
C LEU A 11 -13.01 -7.41 2.34
N ALA A 12 -13.29 -8.66 1.96
CA ALA A 12 -12.26 -9.55 1.43
C ALA A 12 -11.61 -8.98 0.15
N LEU A 13 -12.41 -8.44 -0.78
CA LEU A 13 -11.90 -7.82 -2.00
C LEU A 13 -11.01 -6.61 -1.72
N VAL A 14 -11.43 -5.71 -0.83
CA VAL A 14 -10.64 -4.52 -0.44
C VAL A 14 -9.31 -4.92 0.17
N VAL A 15 -9.33 -5.90 1.08
CA VAL A 15 -8.10 -6.38 1.75
C VAL A 15 -7.17 -7.07 0.76
N SER A 16 -7.69 -7.96 -0.09
CA SER A 16 -6.88 -8.63 -1.11
C SER A 16 -6.26 -7.63 -2.09
N LEU A 17 -7.04 -6.66 -2.57
CA LEU A 17 -6.53 -5.59 -3.42
C LEU A 17 -5.46 -4.75 -2.71
N GLY A 18 -5.69 -4.44 -1.43
CA GLY A 18 -4.73 -3.70 -0.60
C GLY A 18 -3.40 -4.42 -0.47
N ILE A 19 -3.41 -5.73 -0.21
CA ILE A 19 -2.19 -6.55 -0.10
C ILE A 19 -1.47 -6.61 -1.45
N LEU A 20 -2.18 -6.86 -2.56
CA LEU A 20 -1.58 -6.93 -3.88
C LEU A 20 -0.84 -5.62 -4.22
N ILE A 21 -1.51 -4.49 -4.06
CA ILE A 21 -0.92 -3.17 -4.33
C ILE A 21 0.24 -2.87 -3.37
N ALA A 22 0.12 -3.27 -2.10
CA ALA A 22 1.19 -3.06 -1.12
C ALA A 22 2.48 -3.75 -1.56
N VAL A 23 2.41 -5.05 -1.88
CA VAL A 23 3.60 -5.83 -2.26
C VAL A 23 4.29 -5.22 -3.49
N GLU A 24 3.53 -4.83 -4.51
CA GLU A 24 4.06 -4.19 -5.72
C GLU A 24 4.73 -2.83 -5.40
N LEU A 25 4.06 -1.96 -4.63
CA LEU A 25 4.58 -0.64 -4.29
C LEU A 25 5.87 -0.74 -3.45
N PHE A 26 5.91 -1.64 -2.48
CA PHE A 26 7.09 -1.85 -1.66
C PHE A 26 8.23 -2.50 -2.46
N GLY A 27 7.92 -3.46 -3.33
CA GLY A 27 8.90 -4.07 -4.23
C GLY A 27 9.57 -3.03 -5.13
N VAL A 28 8.78 -2.19 -5.79
CA VAL A 28 9.29 -1.10 -6.65
C VAL A 28 10.08 -0.08 -5.84
N ALA A 29 9.61 0.31 -4.66
CA ALA A 29 10.29 1.26 -3.79
C ALA A 29 11.67 0.75 -3.32
N LEU A 30 11.76 -0.49 -2.86
CA LEU A 30 13.03 -1.05 -2.41
C LEU A 30 14.00 -1.32 -3.57
N ALA A 31 13.49 -1.84 -4.70
CA ALA A 31 14.30 -2.06 -5.90
C ALA A 31 14.85 -0.75 -6.47
N SER A 32 14.04 0.31 -6.53
CA SER A 32 14.49 1.64 -6.98
C SER A 32 15.51 2.25 -6.02
N GLY A 33 15.35 2.06 -4.71
CA GLY A 33 16.31 2.52 -3.69
C GLY A 33 17.67 1.83 -3.84
N TRP A 34 17.66 0.51 -4.04
CA TRP A 34 18.87 -0.26 -4.33
C TRP A 34 19.54 0.19 -5.64
N ALA A 35 18.76 0.31 -6.72
CA ALA A 35 19.26 0.63 -8.04
C ALA A 35 19.88 2.04 -8.10
N LEU A 36 19.21 3.04 -7.50
CA LEU A 36 19.74 4.40 -7.45
C LEU A 36 21.01 4.50 -6.60
N ALA A 37 21.06 3.82 -5.45
CA ALA A 37 22.26 3.80 -4.62
C ALA A 37 23.45 3.14 -5.32
N GLY A 38 23.20 2.05 -6.06
CA GLY A 38 24.22 1.37 -6.84
C GLY A 38 24.72 2.21 -8.02
N LEU A 39 23.83 2.88 -8.74
CA LEU A 39 24.17 3.70 -9.92
C LEU A 39 25.10 4.87 -9.57
N PHE A 40 24.94 5.47 -8.38
CA PHE A 40 25.72 6.60 -7.91
C PHE A 40 26.88 6.20 -6.97
N GLU A 41 27.12 4.90 -6.75
CA GLU A 41 28.15 4.37 -5.84
C GLU A 41 28.12 5.00 -4.43
N LEU A 42 26.93 5.35 -3.93
CA LEU A 42 26.73 6.15 -2.70
C LEU A 42 27.07 5.43 -1.38
N GLY A 43 27.54 4.18 -1.48
CA GLY A 43 27.85 3.33 -0.34
C GLY A 43 26.61 2.77 0.37
N PRO A 44 26.81 1.82 1.31
CA PRO A 44 25.71 1.04 1.89
C PRO A 44 24.74 1.86 2.73
N ILE A 45 25.26 2.84 3.50
CA ILE A 45 24.47 3.65 4.42
C ILE A 45 23.44 4.49 3.65
N VAL A 46 23.89 5.20 2.61
CA VAL A 46 23.00 6.03 1.79
C VAL A 46 22.00 5.16 1.03
N GLY A 47 22.40 3.95 0.61
CA GLY A 47 21.48 2.98 0.01
C GLY A 47 20.34 2.58 0.94
N TYR A 48 20.63 2.26 2.20
CA TYR A 48 19.58 1.96 3.18
C TYR A 48 18.67 3.16 3.47
N VAL A 49 19.23 4.37 3.50
CA VAL A 49 18.43 5.59 3.66
C VAL A 49 17.49 5.79 2.48
N LEU A 50 17.97 5.62 1.24
CA LEU A 50 17.16 5.71 0.02
C LEU A 50 16.04 4.68 -0.02
N MET A 51 16.35 3.42 0.30
CA MET A 51 15.35 2.36 0.42
C MET A 51 14.29 2.70 1.48
N GLY A 52 14.72 3.17 2.66
CA GLY A 52 13.80 3.59 3.73
C GLY A 52 12.92 4.75 3.31
N LEU A 53 13.48 5.75 2.64
CA LEU A 53 12.75 6.93 2.14
C LEU A 53 11.67 6.52 1.14
N PHE A 54 12.00 5.67 0.17
CA PHE A 54 11.03 5.18 -0.81
C PHE A 54 9.99 4.24 -0.19
N ALA A 55 10.37 3.41 0.78
CA ALA A 55 9.42 2.57 1.52
C ALA A 55 8.38 3.42 2.28
N VAL A 56 8.81 4.54 2.90
CA VAL A 56 7.90 5.49 3.55
C VAL A 56 6.96 6.15 2.53
N ILE A 57 7.47 6.53 1.35
CA ILE A 57 6.64 7.08 0.27
C ILE A 57 5.63 6.04 -0.23
N ALA A 58 6.04 4.79 -0.42
CA ALA A 58 5.15 3.69 -0.81
C ALA A 58 4.07 3.44 0.25
N ALA A 59 4.44 3.44 1.53
CA ALA A 59 3.49 3.33 2.64
C ALA A 59 2.47 4.47 2.62
N TYR A 60 2.92 5.71 2.42
CA TYR A 60 2.04 6.87 2.32
C TYR A 60 1.07 6.77 1.14
N ALA A 61 1.56 6.33 -0.03
CA ALA A 61 0.73 6.12 -1.21
C ALA A 61 -0.33 5.03 -0.97
N LEU A 62 0.06 3.91 -0.36
CA LEU A 62 -0.84 2.82 0.01
C LEU A 62 -1.93 3.29 1.00
N LEU A 63 -1.55 4.05 2.04
CA LEU A 63 -2.50 4.58 3.01
C LEU A 63 -3.52 5.52 2.35
N ASN A 64 -3.08 6.39 1.44
CA ASN A 64 -3.98 7.28 0.70
C ASN A 64 -4.94 6.49 -0.21
N LEU A 65 -4.44 5.45 -0.87
CA LEU A 65 -5.26 4.57 -1.70
C LEU A 65 -6.28 3.79 -0.87
N MET A 66 -5.87 3.19 0.26
CA MET A 66 -6.77 2.49 1.18
C MET A 66 -7.85 3.41 1.75
N ARG A 67 -7.51 4.65 2.11
CA ARG A 67 -8.51 5.65 2.52
C ARG A 67 -9.54 5.93 1.43
N ARG A 68 -9.12 5.99 0.16
CA ARG A 68 -10.02 6.21 -0.99
C ARG A 68 -10.91 5.00 -1.24
N VAL A 69 -10.35 3.79 -1.21
CA VAL A 69 -11.11 2.55 -1.38
C VAL A 69 -12.17 2.41 -0.29
N MET A 70 -11.80 2.59 0.98
CA MET A 70 -12.75 2.54 2.09
C MET A 70 -13.85 3.61 2.03
N ARG A 71 -13.62 4.74 1.35
CA ARG A 71 -14.64 5.78 1.15
C ARG A 71 -15.65 5.40 0.05
N ILE A 72 -15.20 4.66 -0.96
CA ILE A 72 -16.02 4.27 -2.12
C ILE A 72 -16.82 3.00 -1.79
N GLU A 73 -16.19 2.04 -1.11
CA GLU A 73 -16.83 0.82 -0.64
C GLU A 73 -17.79 1.17 0.51
N ARG A 74 -19.10 1.30 0.23
CA ARG A 74 -20.11 1.36 1.30
C ARG A 74 -20.16 0.00 1.99
N LEU A 75 -19.47 -0.13 3.12
CA LEU A 75 -19.42 -1.38 3.90
C LEU A 75 -20.77 -1.78 4.55
N THR A 76 -21.82 -1.00 4.33
CA THR A 76 -23.18 -1.25 4.84
C THR A 76 -24.17 -0.96 3.72
N ASP A 77 -24.70 -2.02 3.11
CA ASP A 77 -25.87 -1.96 2.25
C ASP A 77 -27.11 -1.93 3.15
N TRP A 78 -27.95 -0.90 2.99
CA TRP A 78 -29.24 -0.79 3.66
C TRP A 78 -30.30 -1.40 2.74
N ASN A 79 -30.71 -2.63 3.04
CA ASN A 79 -31.96 -3.21 2.53
C ASN A 79 -33.00 -3.16 3.64
#